data_AF-A0A9X9SM14-F1
#
_entry.id   AF-A0A9X9SM14-F1
#
_cell.length_a   1.000
_cell.length_b   1.000
_cell.length_c   1.000
_cell.angle_alpha   90.00
_cell.angle_beta   90.00
_cell.angle_gamma   90.00
#
_symmetry.space_group_name_H-M   'P 1'
#
loop_
_entity.id
_entity.type
_entity.pdbx_description
1 polymer ?
#
loop_
_entity_poly.entity_id
_entity_poly.type
_entity_poly.pdbx_seq_one_letter_code
_entity_poly.pdbx_strand_id
1 'polypeptide(L)' 'MKEYKAVIYQENLLSSLIFGSAKINPVKFSDFLNSHASQGWKVVTMEKDQRRMLLFFVREAYVVILEKERV' A
#
# COMPACT_ATOMS: atom_id res chain seq x y z
N MET A 1 19.18 -11.75 -11.99
CA MET A 1 19.07 -11.74 -10.51
C MET A 1 17.78 -11.01 -10.13
N LYS A 2 17.07 -11.39 -9.06
CA LYS A 2 15.86 -10.65 -8.65
C LYS A 2 16.21 -9.32 -7.98
N GLU A 3 15.47 -8.28 -8.33
CA GLU A 3 15.44 -7.00 -7.63
C GLU A 3 14.13 -6.92 -6.84
N TYR A 4 14.22 -6.54 -5.56
CA TYR A 4 13.06 -6.41 -4.68
C TYR A 4 12.81 -4.96 -4.31
N LYS A 5 11.53 -4.60 -4.17
CA LYS A 5 11.07 -3.30 -3.71
C LYS A 5 10.00 -3.50 -2.64
N ALA A 6 10.21 -2.94 -1.46
CA ALA A 6 9.21 -2.87 -0.40
C ALA A 6 8.54 -1.50 -0.41
N VAL A 7 7.21 -1.47 -0.49
CA VAL A 7 6.44 -0.22 -0.54
C VAL A 7 5.34 -0.27 0.51
N ILE A 8 5.10 0.84 1.19
CA ILE A 8 3.97 1.01 2.09
C ILE A 8 2.89 1.78 1.35
N TYR A 9 1.74 1.15 1.11
CA TYR A 9 0.55 1.84 0.61
C TYR A 9 -0.34 2.26 1.78
N GLN A 10 -0.73 3.52 1.82
CA GLN A 10 -1.66 4.07 2.79
C GLN A 10 -2.44 5.22 2.17
N GLU A 11 -3.71 5.38 2.53
CA GLU A 11 -4.52 6.52 2.07
C GLU A 11 -4.12 7.82 2.80
N ASN A 12 -4.28 8.97 2.12
CA ASN A 12 -3.97 10.29 2.68
C ASN A 12 -4.94 10.66 3.82
N LEU A 13 -4.40 11.33 4.86
CA LEU A 13 -5.09 11.68 6.12
C LEU A 13 -6.38 12.49 5.96
N LEU A 14 -6.49 13.32 4.92
CA LEU A 14 -7.64 14.20 4.70
C LEU A 14 -8.98 13.45 4.53
N SER A 15 -8.99 12.20 4.05
CA SER A 15 -10.22 11.40 3.97
C SER A 15 -10.60 10.75 5.31
N SER A 16 -9.60 10.44 6.15
CA SER A 16 -9.77 9.68 7.39
C SER A 16 -10.36 10.49 8.56
N LEU A 17 -10.16 11.80 8.56
CA LEU A 17 -10.65 12.69 9.62
C LEU A 17 -12.17 12.94 9.54
N ILE A 18 -12.79 12.74 8.37
CA ILE A 18 -14.22 13.02 8.15
C ILE A 18 -15.11 11.78 8.30
N PHE A 19 -14.59 10.57 8.01
CA PHE A 19 -15.43 9.37 7.86
C PHE A 19 -15.17 8.21 8.83
N GLY A 20 -14.37 8.40 9.89
CA GLY A 20 -14.30 7.44 11.01
C GLY A 20 -13.93 6.02 10.58
N SER A 21 -12.64 5.82 10.29
CA SER A 21 -11.99 4.64 9.67
C SER A 21 -11.85 4.75 8.15
N ALA A 22 -10.72 5.31 7.70
CA ALA A 22 -10.33 5.23 6.30
C ALA A 22 -9.88 3.81 5.99
N LYS A 23 -10.82 2.97 5.55
CA LYS A 23 -10.49 1.72 4.85
C LYS A 23 -9.77 2.05 3.54
N ILE A 24 -8.87 1.18 3.14
CA ILE A 24 -8.17 1.33 1.86
C ILE A 24 -9.17 1.22 0.72
N ASN A 25 -9.12 2.18 -0.22
CA ASN A 25 -9.99 2.16 -1.39
C ASN A 25 -9.45 1.14 -2.40
N PRO A 26 -10.22 0.10 -2.75
CA PRO A 26 -9.75 -0.96 -3.64
C PRO A 26 -9.41 -0.44 -5.05
N VAL A 27 -10.11 0.57 -5.56
CA VAL A 27 -9.84 1.14 -6.90
C VAL A 27 -8.47 1.82 -6.91
N LYS A 28 -8.20 2.69 -5.94
CA LYS A 28 -6.90 3.37 -5.84
C LYS A 28 -5.75 2.40 -5.56
N PHE A 29 -6.02 1.36 -4.76
CA PHE A 29 -5.03 0.33 -4.50
C PHE A 29 -4.73 -0.49 -5.76
N SER A 30 -5.74 -0.83 -6.56
CA SER A 30 -5.56 -1.44 -7.88
C SER A 30 -4.74 -0.54 -8.81
N ASP A 31 -5.02 0.76 -8.86
CA ASP A 31 -4.24 1.71 -9.67
C ASP A 31 -2.78 1.77 -9.24
N PHE A 32 -2.53 1.78 -7.93
CA PHE A 32 -1.19 1.68 -7.36
C PHE A 32 -0.47 0.40 -7.82
N LEU A 33 -1.11 -0.78 -7.74
CA LEU A 33 -0.53 -2.04 -8.20
C LEU A 33 -0.27 -2.03 -9.71
N ASN A 34 -1.23 -1.55 -10.50
CA ASN A 34 -1.12 -1.48 -11.96
C ASN A 34 0.01 -0.54 -12.41
N SER A 35 0.22 0.58 -11.72
CA SER A 35 1.34 1.48 -12.00
C SER A 35 2.71 0.82 -11.81
N HIS A 36 2.84 -0.09 -10.83
CA HIS A 36 4.06 -0.87 -10.60
C HIS A 36 4.18 -2.01 -11.61
N ALA A 37 3.07 -2.70 -11.91
CA ALA A 37 3.02 -3.75 -12.92
C ALA A 37 3.47 -3.24 -14.30
N SER A 38 3.07 -2.02 -14.68
CA SER A 38 3.49 -1.37 -15.93
C SER A 38 5.01 -1.16 -16.05
N GLN A 39 5.72 -1.12 -14.92
CA GLN A 39 7.18 -1.01 -14.86
C GLN A 39 7.87 -2.38 -14.73
N GLY A 40 7.12 -3.48 -14.86
CA GLY A 40 7.61 -4.85 -14.76
C GLY A 40 7.72 -5.42 -13.34
N TRP A 41 7.15 -4.74 -12.33
CA TRP A 41 7.12 -5.27 -10.96
C TRP A 41 5.97 -6.26 -10.77
N LYS A 42 6.25 -7.39 -10.12
CA LYS A 42 5.28 -8.41 -9.72
C LYS A 42 5.12 -8.41 -8.21
N VAL A 43 3.88 -8.56 -7.72
CA VAL A 43 3.60 -8.73 -6.29
C VAL A 43 4.05 -10.11 -5.82
N VAL A 44 4.88 -10.15 -4.78
CA VAL A 44 5.32 -11.37 -4.10
C VAL A 44 4.41 -11.65 -2.91
N THR A 45 4.22 -10.66 -2.04
CA THR A 45 3.34 -10.75 -0.87
C THR A 45 2.83 -9.37 -0.47
N MET A 46 1.75 -9.37 0.29
CA MET A 46 1.12 -8.18 0.86
C MET A 46 0.68 -8.49 2.28
N GLU A 47 1.04 -7.62 3.22
CA GLU A 47 0.64 -7.75 4.62
C GLU A 47 -0.13 -6.51 5.06
N LYS A 48 -1.28 -6.71 5.71
CA LYS A 48 -2.07 -5.62 6.27
C LYS A 48 -1.40 -5.13 7.54
N ASP A 49 -1.10 -3.84 7.58
CA ASP A 49 -0.47 -3.17 8.70
C ASP A 49 -1.46 -2.17 9.31
N GLN A 50 -1.68 -2.25 10.61
CA GLN A 50 -2.51 -1.30 11.35
C GLN A 50 -1.62 -0.40 12.19
N ARG A 51 -1.48 0.85 11.77
CA ARG A 51 -0.63 1.83 12.44
C ARG A 51 -1.43 2.68 13.39
N ARG A 52 -1.04 2.65 14.67
CA ARG A 52 -1.55 3.56 15.69
C ARG A 52 -1.06 4.98 15.40
N MET A 53 -1.99 5.92 15.37
CA MET A 53 -1.76 7.35 15.32
C MET A 53 -2.09 7.96 16.70
N LEU A 54 -2.11 9.29 16.82
CA LEU A 54 -2.38 9.98 18.09
C LEU A 54 -3.73 9.56 18.70
N LEU A 55 -3.81 9.47 20.03
CA LEU A 55 -5.01 9.09 20.80
C LEU A 55 -5.59 7.72 20.35
N PHE A 56 -6.75 7.75 19.67
CA PHE A 56 -7.52 6.58 19.24
C PHE A 56 -7.54 6.39 17.73
N PHE A 57 -6.82 7.22 16.98
CA PHE A 57 -6.79 7.13 15.52
C PHE A 57 -5.92 5.93 15.11
N VAL A 58 -6.48 5.03 14.30
CA VAL A 58 -5.74 3.92 13.69
C VAL A 58 -5.88 4.06 12.18
N ARG A 59 -4.77 3.87 11.46
CA ARG A 59 -4.74 3.88 10.00
C ARG A 59 -4.39 2.49 9.48
N GLU A 60 -5.13 2.07 8.46
CA GLU A 60 -4.78 0.90 7.66
C GLU A 60 -3.73 1.25 6.63
N ALA A 61 -2.71 0.39 6.52
CA ALA A 61 -1.70 0.41 5.48
C ALA A 61 -1.49 -1.02 4.95
N TYR A 62 -0.87 -1.16 3.78
CA TYR A 62 -0.33 -2.43 3.31
C TYR A 62 1.17 -2.29 3.12
N VAL A 63 1.92 -3.27 3.62
CA VAL A 63 3.29 -3.50 3.18
C VAL A 63 3.22 -4.42 1.96
N VAL A 64 3.66 -3.91 0.81
CA VAL A 64 3.66 -4.64 -0.46
C VAL A 64 5.09 -4.92 -0.85
N ILE A 65 5.41 -6.20 -1.01
CA ILE A 65 6.71 -6.67 -1.50
C ILE A 65 6.57 -6.97 -2.99
N LEU A 66 7.37 -6.28 -3.79
CA LEU A 66 7.42 -6.39 -5.23
C LEU A 66 8.77 -6.98 -5.67
N GLU A 67 8.76 -7.75 -6.75
CA GLU A 67 9.97 -8.26 -7.42
C GLU A 67 9.97 -7.94 -8.91
N LYS A 68 11.15 -7.79 -9.50
CA LYS A 68 11.35 -7.83 -10.96
C LYS A 68 12.70 -8.44 -11.30
N GLU A 69 12.92 -8.75 -12.57
CA GLU A 69 14.26 -9.16 -13.03
C GLU A 69 15.18 -7.94 -13.12
N ARG A 70 16.39 -8.05 -12.55
CA ARG A 70 17.45 -7.06 -12.69
C ARG A 70 18.13 -7.26 -14.04
N VAL A 71 17.97 -6.28 -14.92
CA VAL A 71 18.68 -6.16 -16.21
C VAL A 71 20.06 -5.56 -15.98
#